data_AF-A0A382W8X1-F1
#
_entry.id   AF-A0A382W8X1-F1
#
_cell.length_a   1.000
_cell.length_b   1.000
_cell.length_c   1.000
_cell.angle_alpha   90.00
_cell.angle_beta   90.00
_cell.angle_gamma   90.00
#
_symmetry.space_group_name_H-M   'P 1'
#
loop_
_entity.id
_entity.type
_entity.pdbx_description
1 polymer ?
#
loop_
_entity_poly.entity_id
_entity_poly.type
_entity_poly.pdbx_seq_one_letter_code
_entity_poly.pdbx_strand_id
1 'polypeptide(L)'
;LLSDAQIPFTGSGALGSALAMDKDVAKHLFLGVGVPTPEWVIAPVSLEEVREQLGFPLIVKPNAQGSTVGLSLVSEADGLEAAIAASRVFDDKVMLERYIPGRELTVGILDGDALAVGEIIPAEGDIFDYAAKYQAGAAEEIFPADIDPGTTLRVQELGLLVHGALKLGAYSRVDFRMDAYGELWVLEINTLPGLSIGSLLPKSAAATGIDFVELCERICLGALTDAS
;
A
#
# COMPACT_ATOMS: atom_id res chain seq x y z
N LEU A 1 0.58 -2.24 -24.50
CA LEU A 1 1.74 -2.98 -25.05
C LEU A 1 1.55 -4.50 -24.98
N LEU A 2 1.69 -5.15 -23.82
CA LEU A 2 1.57 -6.62 -23.72
C LEU A 2 0.18 -7.13 -24.09
N SER A 3 -0.87 -6.47 -23.59
CA SER A 3 -2.26 -6.76 -23.96
C SER A 3 -2.51 -6.61 -25.46
N ASP A 4 -2.03 -5.51 -26.07
CA ASP A 4 -2.20 -5.26 -27.52
C ASP A 4 -1.47 -6.29 -28.38
N ALA A 5 -0.34 -6.80 -27.88
CA ALA A 5 0.45 -7.84 -28.53
C ALA A 5 -0.06 -9.27 -28.25
N GLN A 6 -1.16 -9.42 -27.48
CA GLN A 6 -1.70 -10.71 -27.04
C GLN A 6 -0.66 -11.61 -26.37
N ILE A 7 0.28 -11.00 -25.64
CA ILE A 7 1.29 -11.72 -24.85
C ILE A 7 0.76 -11.85 -23.43
N PRO A 8 0.54 -13.07 -22.90
CA PRO A 8 0.18 -13.29 -21.50
C PRO A 8 1.22 -12.67 -20.55
N PHE A 9 0.77 -12.02 -19.48
CA PHE A 9 1.63 -11.39 -18.48
C PHE A 9 1.02 -11.51 -17.08
N THR A 10 1.87 -11.52 -16.07
CA THR A 10 1.44 -11.66 -14.68
C THR A 10 0.96 -10.33 -14.10
N GLY A 11 0.09 -10.40 -13.08
CA GLY A 11 -0.36 -9.25 -12.32
C GLY A 11 -1.59 -8.58 -12.94
N SER A 12 -1.62 -7.25 -12.91
CA SER A 12 -2.81 -6.48 -13.29
C SER A 12 -2.69 -5.84 -14.67
N GLY A 13 -3.81 -5.74 -15.38
CA GLY A 13 -3.89 -5.04 -16.67
C GLY A 13 -3.57 -3.54 -16.57
N ALA A 14 -3.47 -2.87 -17.72
CA ALA A 14 -3.07 -1.46 -17.80
C ALA A 14 -3.97 -0.51 -16.99
N LEU A 15 -5.29 -0.73 -17.03
CA LEU A 15 -6.23 0.08 -16.26
C LEU A 15 -6.01 -0.08 -14.75
N GLY A 16 -6.05 -1.32 -14.24
CA GLY A 16 -5.89 -1.56 -12.80
C GLY A 16 -4.53 -1.11 -12.28
N SER A 17 -3.47 -1.31 -13.06
CA SER A 17 -2.13 -0.80 -12.75
C SER A 17 -2.09 0.73 -12.67
N ALA A 18 -2.73 1.44 -13.61
CA ALA A 18 -2.78 2.90 -13.59
C ALA A 18 -3.62 3.44 -12.42
N LEU A 19 -4.77 2.82 -12.15
CA LEU A 19 -5.65 3.20 -11.04
C LEU A 19 -4.98 3.01 -9.68
N ALA A 20 -4.24 1.92 -9.49
CA ALA A 20 -3.52 1.65 -8.25
C ALA A 20 -2.29 2.55 -8.06
N MET A 21 -1.60 2.90 -9.15
CA MET A 21 -0.41 3.73 -9.09
C MET A 21 -0.71 5.16 -8.65
N ASP A 22 -1.79 5.75 -9.17
CA ASP A 22 -2.23 7.11 -8.80
C ASP A 22 -3.01 7.05 -7.45
N LYS A 23 -2.35 7.41 -6.34
CA LYS A 23 -2.93 7.31 -4.99
C LYS A 23 -4.18 8.18 -4.82
N ASP A 24 -4.21 9.36 -5.42
CA ASP A 24 -5.37 10.25 -5.39
C ASP A 24 -6.61 9.55 -5.96
N VAL A 25 -6.46 9.00 -7.18
CA VAL A 25 -7.52 8.23 -7.84
C VAL A 25 -7.88 6.97 -7.05
N ALA A 26 -6.88 6.22 -6.59
CA ALA A 26 -7.09 5.00 -5.83
C ALA A 26 -7.92 5.26 -4.56
N LYS A 27 -7.56 6.30 -3.78
CA LYS A 27 -8.25 6.66 -2.54
C LYS A 27 -9.69 7.11 -2.77
N HIS A 28 -9.97 7.81 -3.86
CA HIS A 28 -11.36 8.10 -4.26
C HIS A 28 -12.16 6.82 -4.53
N LEU A 29 -11.55 5.82 -5.17
CA LEU A 29 -12.19 4.52 -5.40
C LEU A 29 -12.38 3.74 -4.10
N PHE A 30 -11.44 3.81 -3.15
CA PHE A 30 -11.58 3.20 -1.82
C PHE A 30 -12.81 3.77 -1.10
N LEU A 31 -12.92 5.10 -1.01
CA LEU A 31 -14.09 5.75 -0.42
C LEU A 31 -15.39 5.38 -1.13
N GLY A 32 -15.36 5.25 -2.46
CA GLY A 32 -16.51 4.86 -3.28
C GLY A 32 -17.06 3.46 -2.95
N VAL A 33 -16.24 2.58 -2.38
CA VAL A 33 -16.64 1.25 -1.91
C VAL A 33 -16.71 1.14 -0.37
N GLY A 34 -16.66 2.28 0.33
CA GLY A 34 -16.77 2.33 1.79
C GLY A 34 -15.51 1.90 2.53
N VAL A 35 -14.36 1.82 1.85
CA VAL A 35 -13.07 1.49 2.47
C VAL A 35 -12.44 2.77 3.05
N PRO A 36 -12.14 2.81 4.36
CA PRO A 36 -11.52 3.98 4.99
C PRO A 36 -10.08 4.16 4.53
N THR A 37 -9.69 5.42 4.35
CA THR A 37 -8.33 5.83 4.00
C THR A 37 -8.08 7.22 4.60
N PRO A 38 -6.84 7.57 5.00
CA PRO A 38 -6.62 8.86 5.67
C PRO A 38 -6.98 10.03 4.74
N GLU A 39 -7.51 11.11 5.31
CA GLU A 39 -7.83 12.34 4.57
C GLU A 39 -6.57 12.88 3.89
N TRP A 40 -6.75 13.46 2.71
CA TRP A 40 -5.64 13.95 1.90
C TRP A 40 -6.02 15.17 1.07
N VAL A 41 -5.01 15.91 0.64
CA VAL A 41 -5.10 16.98 -0.36
C VAL A 41 -3.94 16.87 -1.34
N ILE A 42 -4.11 17.39 -2.56
CA ILE A 42 -3.08 17.41 -3.60
C ILE A 42 -2.53 18.83 -3.75
N ALA A 43 -1.21 18.98 -3.75
CA ALA A 43 -0.56 20.26 -3.98
C ALA A 43 -0.80 20.78 -5.42
N PRO A 44 -0.84 22.11 -5.65
CA PRO A 44 -0.62 23.19 -4.67
C PRO A 44 -1.80 23.36 -3.70
N VAL A 45 -1.47 23.63 -2.44
CA VAL A 45 -2.44 23.84 -1.35
C VAL A 45 -1.90 24.92 -0.41
N SER A 46 -2.79 25.71 0.18
CA SER A 46 -2.43 26.72 1.19
C SER A 46 -2.23 26.09 2.57
N LEU A 47 -1.45 26.76 3.42
CA LEU A 47 -1.27 26.32 4.81
C LEU A 47 -2.58 26.35 5.61
N GLU A 48 -3.50 27.26 5.29
CA GLU A 48 -4.82 27.34 5.91
C GLU A 48 -5.65 26.09 5.59
N GLU A 49 -5.74 25.71 4.31
CA GLU A 49 -6.43 24.48 3.89
C GLU A 49 -5.82 23.23 4.54
N VAL A 50 -4.49 23.14 4.64
CA VAL A 50 -3.82 22.01 5.33
C VAL A 50 -4.19 21.96 6.81
N ARG A 51 -4.23 23.10 7.51
CA ARG A 51 -4.60 23.16 8.93
C ARG A 51 -6.06 22.79 9.17
N GLU A 52 -6.95 23.22 8.28
CA GLU A 52 -8.39 22.97 8.41
C GLU A 52 -8.75 21.52 8.07
N GLN A 53 -8.12 20.92 7.05
CA GLN A 53 -8.51 19.60 6.55
C GLN A 53 -7.71 18.44 7.15
N LEU A 54 -6.41 18.63 7.38
CA LEU A 54 -5.50 17.56 7.78
C LEU A 54 -4.95 17.74 9.20
N GLY A 55 -4.57 18.97 9.53
CA GLY A 55 -3.78 19.26 10.73
C GLY A 55 -2.35 18.70 10.63
N PHE A 56 -1.67 18.64 11.77
CA PHE A 56 -0.33 18.07 11.91
C PHE A 56 -0.31 17.06 13.07
N PRO A 57 0.54 16.02 13.02
CA PRO A 57 1.49 15.72 11.94
C PRO A 57 0.81 15.18 10.67
N LEU A 58 1.49 15.32 9.53
CA LEU A 58 1.02 14.82 8.22
C LEU A 58 2.16 14.16 7.43
N ILE A 59 1.79 13.35 6.46
CA ILE A 59 2.70 12.73 5.48
C ILE A 59 2.65 13.52 4.18
N VAL A 60 3.82 13.88 3.66
CA VAL A 60 3.98 14.40 2.29
C VAL A 60 4.64 13.32 1.45
N LYS A 61 4.03 12.95 0.32
CA LYS A 61 4.54 11.86 -0.55
C LYS A 61 4.21 12.09 -2.03
N PRO A 62 4.98 11.55 -2.98
CA PRO A 62 4.64 11.63 -4.38
C PRO A 62 3.38 10.81 -4.67
N ASN A 63 2.53 11.29 -5.56
CA ASN A 63 1.24 10.66 -5.82
C ASN A 63 1.40 9.26 -6.46
N ALA A 64 2.28 9.14 -7.45
CA ALA A 64 2.41 7.98 -8.34
C ALA A 64 3.75 7.22 -8.20
N GLN A 65 4.39 7.28 -7.03
CA GLN A 65 5.61 6.52 -6.73
C GLN A 65 5.39 5.46 -5.65
N GLY A 66 6.06 4.32 -5.77
CA GLY A 66 6.10 3.29 -4.74
C GLY A 66 7.28 3.44 -3.77
N SER A 67 7.40 2.48 -2.84
CA SER A 67 8.64 2.26 -2.06
C SER A 67 9.07 3.43 -1.15
N THR A 68 8.13 4.25 -0.67
CA THR A 68 8.41 5.33 0.30
C THR A 68 9.39 6.40 -0.23
N VAL A 69 9.68 6.42 -1.54
CA VAL A 69 10.56 7.43 -2.15
C VAL A 69 9.91 8.80 -2.07
N GLY A 70 10.65 9.82 -1.60
CA GLY A 70 10.15 11.19 -1.49
C GLY A 70 9.07 11.38 -0.43
N LEU A 71 8.92 10.43 0.50
CA LEU A 71 8.00 10.53 1.63
C LEU A 71 8.64 11.32 2.78
N SER A 72 7.87 12.15 3.46
CA SER A 72 8.31 12.93 4.62
C SER A 72 7.20 13.05 5.66
N LEU A 73 7.52 12.82 6.93
CA LEU A 73 6.65 13.25 8.03
C LEU A 73 6.91 14.73 8.32
N VAL A 74 5.85 15.51 8.33
CA VAL A 74 5.88 16.92 8.69
C VAL A 74 5.10 17.10 9.99
N SER A 75 5.81 17.43 11.06
CA SER A 75 5.22 17.61 12.40
C SER A 75 4.60 18.99 12.62
N GLU A 76 4.99 19.99 11.82
CA GLU A 76 4.53 21.37 11.95
C GLU A 76 4.67 22.14 10.63
N ALA A 77 4.04 23.31 10.57
CA ALA A 77 3.91 24.12 9.36
C ALA A 77 5.27 24.48 8.69
N ASP A 78 6.30 24.74 9.49
CA ASP A 78 7.59 25.25 9.01
C ASP A 78 8.31 24.25 8.09
N GLY A 79 8.05 22.95 8.23
CA GLY A 79 8.63 21.90 7.39
C GLY A 79 7.88 21.63 6.08
N LEU A 80 6.69 22.22 5.90
CA LEU A 80 5.75 21.80 4.86
C LEU A 80 6.26 22.09 3.43
N GLU A 81 6.70 23.32 3.17
CA GLU A 81 7.15 23.73 1.84
C GLU A 81 8.38 22.92 1.38
N ALA A 82 9.31 22.67 2.32
CA ALA A 82 10.51 21.87 2.05
C ALA A 82 10.14 20.42 1.70
N ALA A 83 9.21 19.81 2.44
CA ALA A 83 8.74 18.45 2.17
C ALA A 83 8.02 18.35 0.81
N ILE A 84 7.18 19.33 0.45
CA ILE A 84 6.53 19.39 -0.86
C ILE A 84 7.59 19.51 -1.97
N ALA A 85 8.57 20.39 -1.80
CA ALA A 85 9.64 20.57 -2.79
C ALA A 85 10.49 19.30 -2.97
N ALA A 86 10.80 18.60 -1.88
CA ALA A 86 11.53 17.32 -1.94
C ALA A 86 10.71 16.23 -2.66
N SER A 87 9.41 16.15 -2.39
CA SER A 87 8.52 15.19 -3.03
C SER A 87 8.34 15.46 -4.53
N ARG A 88 8.29 16.74 -4.93
CA ARG A 88 8.19 17.18 -6.34
C ARG A 88 9.33 16.73 -7.24
N VAL A 89 10.47 16.32 -6.67
CA VAL A 89 11.58 15.77 -7.45
C VAL A 89 11.19 14.44 -8.13
N PHE A 90 10.21 13.73 -7.58
CA PHE A 90 9.81 12.39 -8.04
C PHE A 90 8.46 12.34 -8.76
N ASP A 91 7.61 13.34 -8.56
CA ASP A 91 6.28 13.44 -9.18
C ASP A 91 5.81 14.90 -9.21
N ASP A 92 5.20 15.32 -10.32
CA ASP A 92 4.58 16.64 -10.43
C ASP A 92 3.39 16.81 -9.47
N LYS A 93 2.70 15.71 -9.14
CA LYS A 93 1.63 15.67 -8.15
C LYS A 93 2.16 15.20 -6.80
N VAL A 94 2.01 16.05 -5.78
CA VAL A 94 2.38 15.73 -4.40
C VAL A 94 1.13 15.62 -3.54
N MET A 95 1.02 14.52 -2.82
CA MET A 95 -0.04 14.26 -1.86
C MET A 95 0.40 14.65 -0.45
N LEU A 96 -0.47 15.35 0.25
CA LEU A 96 -0.40 15.56 1.69
C LEU A 96 -1.52 14.74 2.32
N GLU A 97 -1.20 13.94 3.33
CA GLU A 97 -2.12 12.96 3.91
C GLU A 97 -2.03 13.02 5.43
N ARG A 98 -3.17 12.94 6.13
CA ARG A 98 -3.18 12.91 7.60
C ARG A 98 -2.33 11.73 8.09
N TYR A 99 -1.43 11.98 9.02
CA TYR A 99 -0.64 10.91 9.63
C TYR A 99 -1.54 10.08 10.56
N ILE A 100 -1.58 8.77 10.34
CA ILE A 100 -2.22 7.82 11.24
C ILE A 100 -1.14 7.11 12.07
N PRO A 101 -1.04 7.38 13.38
CA PRO A 101 -0.15 6.65 14.27
C PRO A 101 -0.71 5.24 14.53
N GLY A 102 0.16 4.30 14.87
CA GLY A 102 -0.22 2.95 15.27
C GLY A 102 0.51 1.87 14.50
N ARG A 103 -0.12 0.72 14.34
CA ARG A 103 0.47 -0.50 13.76
C ARG A 103 0.42 -0.45 12.24
N GLU A 104 1.45 -0.95 11.56
CA GLU A 104 1.48 -1.09 10.09
C GLU A 104 1.16 -2.54 9.73
N LEU A 105 0.06 -2.73 9.00
CA LEU A 105 -0.41 -4.06 8.59
C LEU A 105 -0.37 -4.17 7.07
N THR A 106 -0.24 -5.39 6.57
CA THR A 106 -0.26 -5.67 5.14
C THR A 106 -1.01 -6.97 4.86
N VAL A 107 -1.71 -7.05 3.73
CA VAL A 107 -2.35 -8.28 3.28
C VAL A 107 -2.09 -8.50 1.80
N GLY A 108 -1.62 -9.70 1.48
CA GLY A 108 -1.51 -10.16 0.10
C GLY A 108 -2.85 -10.64 -0.42
N ILE A 109 -3.14 -10.37 -1.69
CA ILE A 109 -4.25 -11.01 -2.42
C ILE A 109 -3.62 -11.88 -3.50
N LEU A 110 -4.10 -13.11 -3.63
CA LEU A 110 -3.69 -14.08 -4.65
C LEU A 110 -4.91 -14.85 -5.12
N ASP A 111 -5.13 -14.91 -6.43
CA ASP A 111 -6.21 -15.67 -7.07
C ASP A 111 -7.61 -15.36 -6.51
N GLY A 112 -7.84 -14.11 -6.09
CA GLY A 112 -9.11 -13.66 -5.52
C GLY A 112 -9.29 -13.94 -4.02
N ASP A 113 -8.30 -14.56 -3.38
CA ASP A 113 -8.30 -14.83 -1.94
C ASP A 113 -7.30 -13.94 -1.18
N ALA A 114 -7.65 -13.58 0.05
CA ALA A 114 -6.75 -12.87 0.95
C ALA A 114 -5.82 -13.85 1.68
N LEU A 115 -4.51 -13.59 1.61
CA LEU A 115 -3.48 -14.33 2.32
C LEU A 115 -3.41 -13.92 3.80
N ALA A 116 -2.44 -14.46 4.54
CA ALA A 116 -2.23 -14.13 5.95
C ALA A 116 -1.88 -12.65 6.10
N VAL A 117 -2.55 -11.96 7.04
CA VAL A 117 -2.20 -10.60 7.42
C VAL A 117 -0.81 -10.61 8.07
N GLY A 118 0.04 -9.70 7.63
CA GLY A 118 1.33 -9.44 8.24
C GLY A 118 1.36 -8.11 8.97
N GLU A 119 2.28 -8.01 9.92
CA GLU A 119 2.61 -6.75 10.59
C GLU A 119 4.07 -6.39 10.30
N ILE A 120 4.31 -5.11 10.06
CA ILE A 120 5.64 -4.55 9.84
C ILE A 120 5.95 -3.63 11.04
N ILE A 121 6.94 -4.02 11.84
CA ILE A 121 7.35 -3.32 13.05
C ILE A 121 8.71 -2.67 12.79
N PRO A 122 8.82 -1.33 12.75
CA PRO A 122 10.11 -0.66 12.62
C PRO A 122 11.06 -1.02 13.77
N ALA A 123 12.36 -1.17 13.47
CA ALA A 123 13.37 -1.47 14.49
C ALA A 123 13.63 -0.29 15.45
N GLU A 124 13.52 0.95 14.97
CA GLU A 124 13.62 2.18 15.77
C GLU A 124 12.67 3.27 15.23
N GLY A 125 11.90 3.91 16.13
CA GLY A 125 11.01 5.04 15.82
C GLY A 125 9.61 4.66 15.29
N ASP A 126 8.68 5.62 15.30
CA ASP A 126 7.27 5.44 14.87
C ASP A 126 7.09 5.44 13.33
N ILE A 127 8.17 5.65 12.56
CA ILE A 127 8.11 5.93 11.12
C ILE A 127 9.27 5.31 10.35
N PHE A 128 8.91 4.67 9.24
CA PHE A 128 9.78 4.15 8.20
C PHE A 128 10.47 5.28 7.42
N ASP A 129 11.56 5.83 7.97
CA ASP A 129 12.57 6.53 7.18
C ASP A 129 13.06 5.61 6.04
N TYR A 130 13.15 6.13 4.81
CA TYR A 130 13.68 5.45 3.63
C TYR A 130 15.03 4.74 3.89
N ALA A 131 15.89 5.32 4.74
CA ALA A 131 17.17 4.74 5.15
C ALA A 131 17.00 3.45 5.98
N ALA A 132 15.87 3.29 6.68
CA ALA A 132 15.54 2.09 7.43
C ALA A 132 15.15 0.94 6.48
N LYS A 133 14.17 1.10 5.58
CA LYS A 133 13.59 -0.02 4.78
C LYS A 133 14.56 -0.89 3.98
N TYR A 134 15.76 -0.40 3.66
CA TYR A 134 16.77 -1.14 2.88
C TYR A 134 18.02 -1.53 3.67
N GLN A 135 18.10 -1.19 4.96
CA GLN A 135 19.11 -1.73 5.85
C GLN A 135 18.64 -3.10 6.37
N ALA A 136 19.50 -4.10 6.25
CA ALA A 136 19.24 -5.40 6.83
C ALA A 136 19.00 -5.25 8.34
N GLY A 137 17.82 -5.66 8.82
CA GLY A 137 17.45 -5.59 10.25
C GLY A 137 16.66 -4.35 10.68
N ALA A 138 16.17 -3.53 9.75
CA ALA A 138 15.49 -2.28 10.08
C ALA A 138 13.98 -2.39 10.36
N ALA A 139 13.38 -3.54 10.11
CA ALA A 139 12.01 -3.85 10.50
C ALA A 139 11.87 -5.35 10.79
N GLU A 140 11.07 -5.68 11.79
CA GLU A 140 10.56 -7.03 12.01
C GLU A 140 9.25 -7.20 11.24
N GLU A 141 9.14 -8.32 10.53
CA GLU A 141 7.98 -8.64 9.70
C GLU A 141 7.36 -9.93 10.23
N ILE A 142 6.18 -9.81 10.84
CA ILE A 142 5.51 -10.93 11.53
C ILE A 142 4.35 -11.43 10.67
N PHE A 143 4.38 -12.72 10.33
CA PHE A 143 3.31 -13.41 9.59
C PHE A 143 2.96 -14.74 10.28
N PRO A 144 1.69 -15.00 10.64
CA PRO A 144 0.59 -14.03 10.69
C PRO A 144 0.81 -12.97 11.80
N ALA A 145 0.25 -11.78 11.61
CA ALA A 145 0.27 -10.70 12.60
C ALA A 145 -0.40 -11.11 13.93
N ASP A 146 0.10 -10.62 15.06
CA ASP A 146 -0.48 -10.83 16.39
C ASP A 146 -1.65 -9.86 16.64
N ILE A 147 -2.78 -10.14 16.00
CA ILE A 147 -4.05 -9.40 16.09
C ILE A 147 -5.20 -10.37 16.33
N ASP A 148 -6.29 -9.88 16.90
CA ASP A 148 -7.45 -10.73 17.14
C ASP A 148 -8.07 -11.22 15.81
N PRO A 149 -8.73 -12.39 15.81
CA PRO A 149 -9.30 -12.96 14.59
C PRO A 149 -10.31 -12.06 13.88
N GLY A 150 -11.06 -11.23 14.60
CA GLY A 150 -12.02 -10.30 14.02
C GLY A 150 -11.33 -9.20 13.23
N THR A 151 -10.25 -8.64 13.77
CA THR A 151 -9.40 -7.66 13.07
C THR A 151 -8.72 -8.28 11.84
N THR A 152 -8.22 -9.52 11.94
CA THR A 152 -7.66 -10.23 10.77
C THR A 152 -8.67 -10.32 9.63
N LEU A 153 -9.89 -10.75 9.92
CA LEU A 153 -10.96 -10.85 8.93
C LEU A 153 -11.28 -9.48 8.31
N ARG A 154 -11.38 -8.41 9.12
CA ARG A 154 -11.62 -7.05 8.62
C ARG A 154 -10.52 -6.57 7.67
N VAL A 155 -9.24 -6.83 7.98
CA VAL A 155 -8.12 -6.46 7.10
C VAL A 155 -8.22 -7.21 5.77
N GLN A 156 -8.50 -8.51 5.81
CA GLN A 156 -8.66 -9.35 4.61
C GLN A 156 -9.85 -8.89 3.75
N GLU A 157 -11.00 -8.62 4.35
CA GLU A 157 -12.21 -8.11 3.68
C GLU A 157 -11.93 -6.76 2.99
N LEU A 158 -11.30 -5.81 3.69
CA LEU A 158 -10.93 -4.53 3.11
C LEU A 158 -9.92 -4.70 1.97
N GLY A 159 -8.94 -5.60 2.12
CA GLY A 159 -7.97 -5.90 1.08
C GLY A 159 -8.62 -6.40 -0.21
N LEU A 160 -9.60 -7.31 -0.09
CA LEU A 160 -10.38 -7.81 -1.22
C LEU A 160 -11.25 -6.73 -1.87
N LEU A 161 -11.91 -5.88 -1.07
CA LEU A 161 -12.70 -4.76 -1.57
C LEU A 161 -11.84 -3.79 -2.38
N VAL A 162 -10.66 -3.42 -1.87
CA VAL A 162 -9.71 -2.54 -2.57
C VAL A 162 -9.24 -3.16 -3.87
N HIS A 163 -8.83 -4.43 -3.84
CA HIS A 163 -8.36 -5.17 -5.01
C HIS A 163 -9.42 -5.20 -6.13
N GLY A 164 -10.66 -5.52 -5.77
CA GLY A 164 -11.79 -5.54 -6.70
C GLY A 164 -12.16 -4.14 -7.23
N ALA A 165 -12.19 -3.12 -6.37
CA ALA A 165 -12.52 -1.74 -6.75
C ALA A 165 -11.58 -1.18 -7.82
N LEU A 166 -10.31 -1.60 -7.78
CA LEU A 166 -9.28 -1.20 -8.74
C LEU A 166 -9.16 -2.14 -9.95
N LYS A 167 -10.00 -3.18 -10.06
CA LYS A 167 -9.97 -4.16 -11.16
C LYS A 167 -8.59 -4.81 -11.32
N LEU A 168 -7.99 -5.19 -10.20
CA LEU A 168 -6.70 -5.87 -10.21
C LEU A 168 -6.84 -7.34 -10.63
N GLY A 169 -5.74 -7.89 -11.13
CA GLY A 169 -5.65 -9.26 -11.63
C GLY A 169 -5.10 -10.23 -10.58
N ALA A 170 -4.29 -11.20 -11.02
CA ALA A 170 -3.90 -12.37 -10.21
C ALA A 170 -3.36 -12.11 -8.79
N TYR A 171 -2.69 -10.98 -8.53
CA TYR A 171 -2.14 -10.70 -7.20
C TYR A 171 -1.95 -9.21 -6.93
N SER A 172 -1.95 -8.85 -5.64
CA SER A 172 -1.61 -7.51 -5.14
C SER A 172 -1.20 -7.57 -3.67
N ARG A 173 -0.76 -6.45 -3.11
CA ARG A 173 -0.56 -6.27 -1.66
C ARG A 173 -1.17 -4.96 -1.21
N VAL A 174 -2.01 -4.99 -0.18
CA VAL A 174 -2.67 -3.80 0.38
C VAL A 174 -2.02 -3.47 1.71
N ASP A 175 -1.62 -2.21 1.89
CA ASP A 175 -0.91 -1.73 3.07
C ASP A 175 -1.82 -0.81 3.90
N PHE A 176 -1.80 -0.97 5.23
CA PHE A 176 -2.73 -0.34 6.17
C PHE A 176 -2.01 0.29 7.34
N ARG A 177 -2.65 1.29 7.95
CA ARG A 177 -2.43 1.67 9.35
C ARG A 177 -3.61 1.21 10.20
N MET A 178 -3.31 0.67 11.37
CA MET A 178 -4.28 0.43 12.43
C MET A 178 -4.01 1.37 13.59
N ASP A 179 -4.95 2.25 13.90
CA ASP A 179 -4.78 3.24 14.97
C ASP A 179 -4.97 2.63 16.37
N ALA A 180 -4.77 3.45 17.41
CA ALA A 180 -4.89 3.04 18.80
C ALA A 180 -6.30 2.59 19.21
N TYR A 181 -7.32 2.88 18.40
CA TYR A 181 -8.71 2.47 18.62
C TYR A 181 -9.07 1.20 17.82
N GLY A 182 -8.14 0.67 17.03
CA GLY A 182 -8.36 -0.49 16.17
C GLY A 182 -9.07 -0.16 14.85
N GLU A 183 -9.11 1.12 14.45
CA GLU A 183 -9.63 1.50 13.13
C GLU A 183 -8.56 1.29 12.06
N LEU A 184 -9.00 0.77 10.92
CA LEU A 184 -8.16 0.39 9.79
C LEU A 184 -8.23 1.45 8.70
N TRP A 185 -7.06 1.90 8.26
CA TRP A 185 -6.89 2.95 7.25
C TRP A 185 -6.03 2.41 6.12
N VAL A 186 -6.61 2.21 4.93
CA VAL A 186 -5.85 1.77 3.75
C VAL A 186 -4.95 2.91 3.29
N LEU A 187 -3.66 2.64 3.15
CA LEU A 187 -2.68 3.63 2.67
C LEU A 187 -2.52 3.57 1.16
N GLU A 188 -2.26 2.37 0.65
CA GLU A 188 -2.01 2.12 -0.76
C GLU A 188 -2.15 0.63 -1.09
N ILE A 189 -2.08 0.34 -2.39
CA ILE A 189 -2.05 -1.01 -2.91
C ILE A 189 -0.95 -1.14 -3.97
N ASN A 190 -0.17 -2.21 -3.85
CA ASN A 190 0.93 -2.54 -4.72
C ASN A 190 0.50 -3.65 -5.69
N THR A 191 0.51 -3.37 -6.99
CA THR A 191 0.10 -4.32 -8.05
C THR A 191 1.21 -5.25 -8.51
N LEU A 192 2.47 -4.93 -8.15
CA LEU A 192 3.67 -5.72 -8.43
C LEU A 192 4.54 -5.77 -7.15
N PRO A 193 4.04 -6.34 -6.04
CA PRO A 193 4.83 -6.51 -4.83
C PRO A 193 6.08 -7.37 -5.10
N GLY A 194 7.12 -7.18 -4.28
CA GLY A 194 8.35 -7.96 -4.36
C GLY A 194 8.10 -9.47 -4.24
N LEU A 195 8.80 -10.25 -5.07
CA LEU A 195 8.70 -11.71 -5.15
C LEU A 195 10.04 -12.41 -4.81
N SER A 196 10.93 -11.76 -4.05
CA SER A 196 12.04 -12.49 -3.45
C SER A 196 11.53 -13.30 -2.24
N ILE A 197 12.20 -14.40 -1.87
CA ILE A 197 11.79 -15.21 -0.69
C ILE A 197 11.64 -14.36 0.59
N GLY A 198 12.44 -13.29 0.72
CA GLY A 198 12.37 -12.36 1.85
C GLY A 198 11.27 -11.30 1.76
N SER A 199 10.52 -11.23 0.66
CA SER A 199 9.47 -10.23 0.44
C SER A 199 8.17 -10.55 1.17
N LEU A 200 7.36 -9.52 1.43
CA LEU A 200 6.11 -9.61 2.20
C LEU A 200 5.09 -10.58 1.59
N LEU A 201 4.89 -10.59 0.27
CA LEU A 201 3.90 -11.46 -0.37
C LEU A 201 4.27 -12.95 -0.23
N PRO A 202 5.51 -13.39 -0.53
CA PRO A 202 5.97 -14.75 -0.21
C PRO A 202 5.85 -15.14 1.26
N LYS A 203 6.17 -14.24 2.21
CA LYS A 203 6.02 -14.52 3.65
C LYS A 203 4.55 -14.72 4.04
N SER A 204 3.66 -13.88 3.52
CA SER A 204 2.21 -13.99 3.69
C SER A 204 1.66 -15.32 3.13
N ALA A 205 2.10 -15.70 1.92
CA ALA A 205 1.73 -16.97 1.29
C ALA A 205 2.20 -18.18 2.11
N ALA A 206 3.46 -18.17 2.57
CA ALA A 206 4.03 -19.24 3.38
C ALA A 206 3.27 -19.44 4.71
N ALA A 207 2.83 -18.35 5.35
CA ALA A 207 2.00 -18.41 6.55
C ALA A 207 0.61 -19.03 6.31
N THR A 208 0.14 -19.07 5.06
CA THR A 208 -1.07 -19.79 4.63
C THR A 208 -0.80 -21.20 4.08
N GLY A 209 0.45 -21.67 4.13
CA GLY A 209 0.84 -23.00 3.65
C GLY A 209 1.17 -23.08 2.15
N ILE A 210 1.26 -21.94 1.46
CA ILE A 210 1.66 -21.85 0.06
C ILE A 210 3.16 -21.58 0.01
N ASP A 211 3.96 -22.54 -0.47
CA ASP A 211 5.40 -22.34 -0.58
C ASP A 211 5.77 -21.39 -1.74
N PHE A 212 7.04 -20.98 -1.81
CA PHE A 212 7.49 -20.01 -2.80
C PHE A 212 7.36 -20.51 -4.25
N VAL A 213 7.56 -21.81 -4.49
CA VAL A 213 7.45 -22.40 -5.82
C VAL A 213 5.99 -22.41 -6.23
N GLU A 214 5.11 -22.86 -5.35
CA GLU A 214 3.66 -22.86 -5.56
C GLU A 214 3.12 -21.45 -5.80
N LEU A 215 3.57 -20.45 -5.03
CA LEU A 215 3.20 -19.05 -5.24
C LEU A 215 3.58 -18.58 -6.66
N CYS A 216 4.81 -18.84 -7.09
CA CYS A 216 5.26 -18.44 -8.42
C CYS A 216 4.47 -19.15 -9.52
N GLU A 217 4.19 -20.45 -9.34
CA GLU A 217 3.39 -21.25 -10.26
C GLU A 217 1.97 -20.70 -10.39
N ARG A 218 1.28 -20.42 -9.27
CA ARG A 218 -0.07 -19.80 -9.27
C ARG A 218 -0.09 -18.47 -10.01
N ILE A 219 0.88 -17.58 -9.72
CA ILE A 219 1.00 -16.29 -10.42
C ILE A 219 1.20 -16.48 -11.93
N CYS A 220 2.02 -17.45 -12.35
CA CYS A 220 2.24 -17.74 -13.77
C CYS A 220 0.99 -18.33 -14.44
N LEU A 221 0.26 -19.21 -13.74
CA LEU A 221 -0.97 -19.81 -14.25
C LEU A 221 -2.09 -18.76 -14.40
N GLY A 222 -2.23 -17.83 -13.45
CA GLY A 222 -3.20 -16.74 -13.53
C GLY A 222 -3.03 -15.88 -14.79
N ALA A 223 -1.78 -15.65 -15.22
CA ALA A 223 -1.49 -14.93 -16.47
C ALA A 223 -2.02 -15.64 -17.72
N LEU A 224 -2.13 -16.97 -17.70
CA LEU A 224 -2.61 -17.78 -18.82
C LEU A 224 -4.15 -17.84 -18.87
N THR A 225 -4.82 -17.72 -17.73
CA THR A 225 -6.28 -17.78 -17.63
C THR A 225 -6.96 -16.45 -17.95
N ASP A 226 -6.33 -15.32 -17.62
CA ASP A 226 -6.88 -13.99 -17.91
C ASP A 226 -6.76 -13.57 -19.38
N ALA A 227 -6.00 -14.33 -20.18
CA ALA A 227 -5.76 -14.07 -21.60
C ALA A 227 -6.80 -14.72 -22.55
N SER A 228 -7.79 -15.44 -22.01
CA SER A 228 -8.88 -16.11 -22.76
C SER A 228 -10.22 -15.41 -22.61
#